data_AF-W7M8A0-F1
#
_entry.id   AF-W7M8A0-F1
#
_cell.length_a   1.000
_cell.length_b   1.000
_cell.length_c   1.000
_cell.angle_alpha   90.00
_cell.angle_beta   90.00
_cell.angle_gamma   90.00
#
_symmetry.space_group_name_H-M   'P 1'
#
loop_
_entity.id
_entity.type
_entity.pdbx_description
1 polymer ?
#
loop_
_entity_poly.entity_id
_entity_poly.type
_entity_poly.pdbx_seq_one_letter_code
_entity_poly.pdbx_strand_id
1 'polypeptide(L)'
;MTQKVVIYTQNITTMQTAVADVFGEKDTGITIDNREIASLALGPEGSGVTITFADGSSAHEAFLAHKPPTKINGPFAEQLGVELSPGGDIKVTPPYGATNVKGVYAAGDCATPMKNVIQAMHMGTFGAVGMAFDLQAEGPKM
;
A
#
# COMPACT_ATOMS: atom_id res chain seq x y z
N MET A 1 -13.45 16.27 15.11
CA MET A 1 -13.67 14.81 15.09
C MET A 1 -14.69 14.51 14.01
N THR A 2 -14.46 13.49 13.18
CA THR A 2 -15.44 13.01 12.20
C THR A 2 -16.58 12.34 12.96
N GLN A 3 -17.82 12.81 12.76
CA GLN A 3 -18.97 12.34 13.53
C GLN A 3 -19.52 11.00 13.02
N LYS A 4 -19.13 10.56 11.82
CA LYS A 4 -19.63 9.35 11.15
C LYS A 4 -18.62 8.78 10.15
N VAL A 5 -18.46 7.46 10.13
CA VAL A 5 -17.65 6.70 9.16
C VAL A 5 -18.57 5.74 8.41
N VAL A 6 -18.43 5.68 7.09
CA VAL A 6 -19.15 4.73 6.23
C VAL A 6 -18.17 3.71 5.65
N ILE A 7 -18.46 2.42 5.83
CA ILE A 7 -17.68 1.33 5.24
C ILE A 7 -18.45 0.81 4.02
N TYR A 8 -17.91 1.08 2.83
CA TYR A 8 -18.45 0.59 1.57
C TYR A 8 -17.90 -0.80 1.25
N THR A 9 -18.79 -1.77 1.00
CA THR A 9 -18.41 -3.17 0.75
C THR A 9 -18.64 -3.65 -0.68
N GLN A 10 -19.03 -2.77 -1.60
CA GLN A 10 -19.05 -3.06 -3.05
C GLN A 10 -19.88 -4.29 -3.44
N ASN A 11 -21.07 -4.47 -2.86
CA ASN A 11 -21.93 -5.64 -3.07
C ASN A 11 -21.27 -6.98 -2.67
N ILE A 12 -20.22 -6.94 -1.83
CA ILE A 12 -19.56 -8.13 -1.29
C ILE A 12 -20.19 -8.46 0.06
N THR A 13 -21.27 -9.25 0.04
CA THR A 13 -22.05 -9.61 1.24
C THR A 13 -21.21 -10.26 2.33
N THR A 14 -20.20 -11.07 1.98
CA THR A 14 -19.29 -11.67 2.97
C THR A 14 -18.47 -10.62 3.73
N MET A 15 -18.07 -9.53 3.07
CA MET A 15 -17.39 -8.40 3.71
C MET A 15 -18.37 -7.60 4.57
N GLN A 16 -19.60 -7.37 4.09
CA GLN A 16 -20.64 -6.71 4.89
C GLN A 16 -20.87 -7.44 6.23
N THR A 17 -21.04 -8.77 6.19
CA THR A 17 -21.21 -9.58 7.40
C THR A 17 -19.98 -9.51 8.29
N ALA A 18 -18.78 -9.69 7.74
CA ALA A 18 -17.54 -9.65 8.55
C ALA A 18 -17.34 -8.29 9.25
N VAL A 19 -17.67 -7.18 8.57
CA VAL A 19 -17.60 -5.83 9.17
C VAL A 19 -18.68 -5.66 10.24
N ALA A 20 -19.91 -6.13 9.98
CA ALA A 20 -21.01 -6.07 10.94
C ALA A 20 -20.71 -6.89 12.21
N ASP A 21 -20.05 -8.03 12.09
CA ASP A 21 -19.67 -8.87 13.23
C ASP A 21 -18.60 -8.19 14.11
N VAL A 22 -17.71 -7.39 13.51
CA VAL A 22 -16.64 -6.67 14.23
C VAL A 22 -17.17 -5.44 14.96
N PHE A 23 -18.00 -4.62 14.30
CA PHE A 23 -18.45 -3.33 14.84
C PHE A 23 -19.83 -3.39 15.51
N GLY A 24 -20.65 -4.38 15.18
CA GLY A 24 -22.00 -4.60 15.73
C GLY A 24 -22.96 -3.42 15.52
N GLU A 25 -24.15 -3.51 16.15
CA GLU A 25 -25.10 -2.39 16.24
C GLU A 25 -24.70 -1.32 17.30
N LYS A 26 -23.55 -1.51 17.97
CA LYS A 26 -23.19 -0.76 19.18
C LYS A 26 -22.42 0.54 18.90
N ASP A 27 -21.79 0.66 17.74
CA ASP A 27 -21.10 1.88 17.33
C ASP A 27 -21.98 2.70 16.39
N THR A 28 -22.69 3.68 16.95
CA THR A 28 -23.55 4.58 16.17
C THR A 28 -22.75 5.52 15.25
N GLY A 29 -21.43 5.58 15.40
CA GLY A 29 -20.53 6.33 14.54
C GLY A 29 -20.11 5.59 13.27
N ILE A 30 -20.37 4.27 13.15
CA ILE A 30 -20.00 3.45 11.99
C ILE A 30 -21.25 2.92 11.30
N THR A 31 -21.32 3.15 9.99
CA THR A 31 -22.38 2.59 9.14
C THR A 31 -21.79 1.77 8.01
N ILE A 32 -22.48 0.71 7.62
CA ILE A 32 -22.06 -0.17 6.52
C ILE A 32 -22.99 0.05 5.33
N ASP A 33 -22.42 0.23 4.15
CA ASP A 33 -23.15 0.41 2.90
C ASP A 33 -22.67 -0.62 1.87
N ASN A 34 -23.53 -1.58 1.56
CA ASN A 34 -23.20 -2.67 0.64
C ASN A 34 -23.71 -2.42 -0.78
N ARG A 35 -24.20 -1.23 -1.10
CA ARG A 35 -24.55 -0.89 -2.48
C ARG A 35 -23.31 -0.96 -3.37
N GLU A 36 -23.49 -1.41 -4.59
CA GLU A 36 -22.44 -1.43 -5.61
C GLU A 36 -22.14 0.00 -6.06
N ILE A 37 -20.87 0.41 -6.00
CA ILE A 37 -20.41 1.71 -6.50
C ILE A 37 -20.18 1.58 -8.00
N ALA A 38 -20.93 2.35 -8.78
CA ALA A 38 -20.79 2.44 -10.23
C ALA A 38 -19.70 3.43 -10.65
N SER A 39 -19.55 4.55 -9.94
CA SER A 39 -18.52 5.54 -10.25
C SER A 39 -18.18 6.43 -9.05
N LEU A 40 -16.98 7.02 -9.14
CA LEU A 40 -16.49 8.04 -8.20
C LEU A 40 -16.18 9.30 -8.99
N ALA A 41 -16.59 10.45 -8.46
CA ALA A 41 -16.26 11.76 -9.00
C ALA A 41 -15.78 12.69 -7.90
N LEU A 42 -14.99 13.70 -8.26
CA LEU A 42 -14.70 14.80 -7.35
C LEU A 42 -16.02 15.48 -6.98
N GLY A 43 -16.22 15.75 -5.69
CA GLY A 43 -17.46 16.39 -5.25
C GLY A 43 -17.57 17.86 -5.69
N PRO A 44 -18.73 18.49 -5.42
CA PRO A 44 -18.99 19.87 -5.80
C PRO A 44 -17.89 20.82 -5.30
N GLU A 45 -17.58 21.83 -6.11
CA GLU A 45 -16.54 22.84 -5.81
C GLU A 45 -15.14 22.25 -5.58
N GLY A 46 -14.90 21.01 -6.02
CA GLY A 46 -13.61 20.35 -5.86
C GLY A 46 -13.38 19.76 -4.47
N SER A 47 -14.43 19.64 -3.66
CA SER A 47 -14.37 19.14 -2.29
C SER A 47 -15.04 17.77 -2.18
N GLY A 48 -14.46 16.87 -1.39
CA GLY A 48 -15.03 15.55 -1.15
C GLY A 48 -15.09 14.64 -2.37
N VAL A 49 -15.84 13.55 -2.23
CA VAL A 49 -16.04 12.52 -3.24
C VAL A 49 -17.53 12.26 -3.38
N THR A 50 -18.04 12.37 -4.60
CA THR A 50 -19.38 11.91 -4.95
C THR A 50 -19.30 10.46 -5.39
N ILE A 51 -20.12 9.63 -4.75
CA ILE A 51 -20.25 8.21 -5.04
C ILE A 51 -21.59 8.02 -5.73
N THR A 52 -21.58 7.43 -6.93
CA THR A 52 -22.80 7.01 -7.62
C THR A 52 -22.91 5.51 -7.53
N PHE A 53 -24.06 5.02 -7.05
CA PHE A 53 -24.33 3.59 -6.90
C PHE A 53 -25.01 3.03 -8.14
N ALA A 54 -24.94 1.72 -8.33
CA ALA A 54 -25.55 1.02 -9.46
C ALA A 54 -27.09 1.12 -9.49
N ASP A 55 -27.72 1.40 -8.35
CA ASP A 55 -29.17 1.65 -8.25
C ASP A 55 -29.58 3.09 -8.66
N GLY A 56 -28.62 3.92 -9.07
CA GLY A 56 -28.84 5.31 -9.48
C GLY A 56 -28.85 6.32 -8.31
N SER A 57 -28.81 5.86 -7.06
CA SER A 57 -28.65 6.73 -5.90
C SER A 57 -27.21 7.24 -5.77
N SER A 58 -26.99 8.21 -4.89
CA SER A 58 -25.65 8.76 -4.63
C SER A 58 -25.42 9.08 -3.16
N ALA A 59 -24.15 9.18 -2.79
CA ALA A 59 -23.67 9.68 -1.51
C ALA A 59 -22.54 10.69 -1.73
N HIS A 60 -22.33 11.57 -0.77
CA HIS A 60 -21.23 12.52 -0.76
C HIS A 60 -20.42 12.37 0.52
N GLU A 61 -19.14 12.07 0.36
CA GLU A 61 -18.22 11.82 1.47
C GLU A 61 -17.06 12.83 1.45
N ALA A 62 -16.58 13.24 2.62
CA ALA A 62 -15.49 14.21 2.72
C ALA A 62 -14.17 13.68 2.14
N PHE A 63 -13.94 12.37 2.22
CA PHE A 63 -12.82 11.66 1.62
C PHE A 63 -13.14 10.16 1.55
N LEU A 64 -12.38 9.42 0.75
CA LEU A 64 -12.36 7.97 0.77
C LEU A 64 -10.97 7.47 1.17
N ALA A 65 -10.95 6.47 2.06
CA ALA A 65 -9.73 5.75 2.43
C ALA A 65 -9.72 4.38 1.74
N HIS A 66 -8.73 4.13 0.90
CA HIS A 66 -8.50 2.84 0.27
C HIS A 66 -6.99 2.58 0.20
N LYS A 67 -6.57 1.34 0.50
CA LYS A 67 -5.19 0.89 0.35
C LYS A 67 -5.09 0.00 -0.90
N PRO A 68 -4.79 0.57 -2.08
CA PRO A 68 -4.71 -0.21 -3.30
C PRO A 68 -3.50 -1.16 -3.29
N PRO A 69 -3.56 -2.29 -4.01
CA PRO A 69 -2.39 -3.09 -4.27
C PRO A 69 -1.36 -2.27 -5.07
N THR A 70 -0.09 -2.52 -4.81
CA THR A 70 1.03 -1.82 -5.44
C THR A 70 1.85 -2.78 -6.29
N LYS A 71 2.52 -2.25 -7.32
CA LYS A 71 3.54 -2.97 -8.10
C LYS A 71 4.84 -2.19 -8.06
N ILE A 72 5.97 -2.90 -8.07
CA ILE A 72 7.28 -2.27 -8.25
C ILE A 72 7.40 -1.63 -9.64
N ASN A 73 8.13 -0.53 -9.73
CA ASN A 73 8.32 0.20 -10.98
C ASN A 73 9.49 -0.36 -11.79
N GLY A 74 9.35 -0.31 -13.12
CA GLY A 74 10.42 -0.64 -14.05
C GLY A 74 10.69 -2.14 -14.20
N PRO A 75 11.60 -2.51 -15.13
CA PRO A 75 11.88 -3.91 -15.47
C PRO A 75 13.01 -4.53 -14.65
N PHE A 76 13.64 -3.76 -13.74
CA PHE A 76 14.94 -4.13 -13.15
C PHE A 76 14.90 -5.40 -12.31
N ALA A 77 13.77 -5.69 -11.64
CA ALA A 77 13.67 -6.90 -10.84
C ALA A 77 13.80 -8.16 -11.71
N GLU A 78 13.13 -8.18 -12.86
CA GLU A 78 13.21 -9.25 -13.85
C GLU A 78 14.59 -9.28 -14.52
N GLN A 79 15.07 -8.12 -15.00
CA GLN A 79 16.35 -8.02 -15.72
C GLN A 79 17.56 -8.44 -14.88
N LEU A 80 17.55 -8.13 -13.58
CA LEU A 80 18.62 -8.49 -12.65
C LEU A 80 18.41 -9.88 -12.05
N GLY A 81 17.24 -10.50 -12.20
CA GLY A 81 16.92 -11.80 -11.60
C GLY A 81 16.81 -11.77 -10.08
N VAL A 82 16.30 -10.67 -9.51
CA VAL A 82 16.10 -10.57 -8.06
C VAL A 82 14.80 -11.25 -7.65
N GLU A 83 14.81 -11.91 -6.50
CA GLU A 83 13.63 -12.54 -5.93
C GLU A 83 12.60 -11.50 -5.47
N LEU A 84 11.31 -11.81 -5.67
CA LEU A 84 10.21 -11.03 -5.11
C LEU A 84 9.60 -11.78 -3.91
N SER A 85 9.13 -11.01 -2.94
CA SER A 85 8.26 -11.50 -1.87
C SER A 85 6.89 -11.92 -2.43
N PRO A 86 6.07 -12.68 -1.67
CA PRO A 86 4.70 -12.98 -2.07
C PRO A 86 3.83 -11.73 -2.35
N GLY A 87 4.19 -10.59 -1.76
CA GLY A 87 3.52 -9.30 -1.98
C GLY A 87 3.97 -8.54 -3.23
N GLY A 88 4.94 -9.07 -3.99
CA GLY A 88 5.48 -8.45 -5.20
C GLY A 88 6.57 -7.40 -4.96
N ASP A 89 6.92 -7.12 -3.70
CA ASP A 89 8.07 -6.27 -3.34
C ASP A 89 9.38 -7.06 -3.50
N ILE A 90 10.49 -6.41 -3.87
CA ILE A 90 11.83 -7.01 -3.95
C ILE A 90 12.19 -7.59 -2.58
N LYS A 91 12.54 -8.88 -2.56
CA LYS A 91 12.95 -9.57 -1.36
C LYS A 91 14.37 -9.17 -1.01
N VAL A 92 14.53 -8.62 0.20
CA VAL A 92 15.82 -8.19 0.73
C VAL A 92 16.15 -8.90 2.04
N THR A 93 17.44 -9.03 2.33
CA THR A 93 17.95 -9.61 3.56
C THR A 93 18.29 -8.49 4.56
N PRO A 94 17.64 -8.44 5.73
CA PRO A 94 18.04 -7.54 6.80
C PRO A 94 19.46 -7.82 7.31
N PRO A 95 20.19 -6.81 7.81
CA PRO A 95 19.72 -5.43 7.97
C PRO A 95 19.98 -4.55 6.74
N TYR A 96 20.82 -4.97 5.79
CA TYR A 96 21.40 -4.07 4.79
C TYR A 96 20.67 -3.97 3.45
N GLY A 97 19.49 -4.55 3.29
CA GLY A 97 18.73 -4.40 2.04
C GLY A 97 19.33 -5.14 0.84
N ALA A 98 20.21 -6.12 1.07
CA ALA A 98 20.83 -6.91 0.01
C ALA A 98 19.81 -7.88 -0.61
N THR A 99 19.82 -8.02 -1.93
CA THR A 99 18.99 -9.00 -2.65
C THR A 99 19.70 -10.36 -2.74
N ASN A 100 19.09 -11.34 -3.42
CA ASN A 100 19.75 -12.59 -3.78
C ASN A 100 20.89 -12.41 -4.80
N VAL A 101 20.95 -11.28 -5.50
CA VAL A 101 21.98 -10.98 -6.50
C VAL A 101 23.08 -10.15 -5.84
N LYS A 102 24.30 -10.69 -5.78
CA LYS A 102 25.44 -10.02 -5.15
C LYS A 102 25.68 -8.64 -5.78
N GLY A 103 25.86 -7.62 -4.93
CA GLY A 103 26.06 -6.24 -5.35
C GLY A 103 24.77 -5.48 -5.72
N VAL A 104 23.61 -6.15 -5.71
CA VAL A 104 22.30 -5.53 -5.94
C VAL A 104 21.59 -5.36 -4.60
N TYR A 105 21.23 -4.11 -4.33
CA TYR A 105 20.55 -3.66 -3.13
C TYR A 105 19.21 -3.03 -3.49
N ALA A 106 18.23 -3.12 -2.61
CA ALA A 106 16.94 -2.46 -2.76
C ALA A 106 16.50 -1.81 -1.45
N ALA A 107 15.91 -0.63 -1.55
CA ALA A 107 15.47 0.17 -0.41
C ALA A 107 14.22 0.99 -0.76
N GLY A 108 13.41 1.31 0.26
CA GLY A 108 12.16 2.05 0.08
C GLY A 108 11.01 1.18 -0.41
N ASP A 109 9.98 1.81 -0.97
CA ASP A 109 8.69 1.19 -1.29
C ASP A 109 8.79 -0.05 -2.19
N CYS A 110 9.85 -0.17 -2.99
CA CYS A 110 10.04 -1.35 -3.85
C CYS A 110 10.47 -2.61 -3.09
N ALA A 111 10.87 -2.49 -1.82
CA ALA A 111 11.50 -3.57 -1.05
C ALA A 111 10.84 -3.79 0.34
N THR A 112 9.66 -3.21 0.58
CA THR A 112 8.94 -3.39 1.85
C THR A 112 7.42 -3.24 1.72
N PRO A 113 6.64 -4.00 2.50
CA PRO A 113 5.20 -3.75 2.64
C PRO A 113 4.89 -2.46 3.41
N MET A 114 5.85 -1.95 4.18
CA MET A 114 5.71 -0.70 4.96
C MET A 114 6.16 0.50 4.11
N LYS A 115 5.28 0.91 3.20
CA LYS A 115 5.51 1.98 2.22
C LYS A 115 5.33 3.36 2.86
N ASN A 116 6.37 3.88 3.51
CA ASN A 116 6.39 5.22 4.11
C ASN A 116 7.80 5.84 4.11
N VAL A 117 7.85 7.17 4.23
CA VAL A 117 9.08 7.97 4.09
C VAL A 117 10.13 7.62 5.15
N ILE A 118 9.74 7.41 6.41
CA ILE A 118 10.68 7.09 7.50
C ILE A 118 11.33 5.74 7.26
N GLN A 119 10.53 4.75 6.87
CA GLN A 119 11.02 3.41 6.53
C GLN A 119 11.95 3.45 5.32
N ALA A 120 11.61 4.23 4.29
CA ALA A 120 12.47 4.41 3.12
C ALA A 120 13.83 5.03 3.47
N MET A 121 13.85 6.07 4.31
CA MET A 121 15.09 6.69 4.80
C MET A 121 15.94 5.70 5.60
N HIS A 122 15.32 4.92 6.48
CA HIS A 122 16.00 3.89 7.26
C HIS A 122 16.64 2.83 6.36
N MET A 123 15.88 2.29 5.40
CA MET A 123 16.39 1.29 4.45
C MET A 123 17.50 1.84 3.58
N GLY A 124 17.40 3.10 3.12
CA GLY A 124 18.46 3.75 2.36
C GLY A 124 19.77 3.87 3.17
N THR A 125 19.66 4.20 4.46
CA THR A 125 20.81 4.29 5.38
C THR A 125 21.53 2.95 5.51
N PHE A 126 20.78 1.88 5.80
CA PHE A 126 21.38 0.55 5.95
C PHE A 126 21.84 -0.06 4.62
N GLY A 127 21.14 0.24 3.52
CA GLY A 127 21.58 -0.08 2.16
C GLY A 127 22.97 0.49 1.88
N ALA A 128 23.19 1.76 2.18
CA ALA A 128 24.49 2.40 2.01
C ALA A 128 25.58 1.78 2.89
N VAL A 129 25.25 1.36 4.12
CA VAL A 129 26.20 0.63 5.00
C VAL A 129 26.62 -0.71 4.38
N GLY A 130 25.66 -1.49 3.87
CA GLY A 130 25.96 -2.77 3.19
C GLY A 130 26.85 -2.58 1.97
N MET A 131 26.49 -1.61 1.11
CA MET A 131 27.31 -1.26 -0.05
C MET A 131 28.73 -0.83 0.35
N ALA A 132 28.88 -0.03 1.41
CA ALA A 132 30.19 0.39 1.89
C ALA A 132 31.04 -0.79 2.40
N PHE A 133 30.44 -1.76 3.10
CA PHE A 133 31.14 -2.97 3.52
C PHE A 133 31.58 -3.82 2.33
N ASP A 134 30.70 -4.06 1.36
CA ASP A 134 31.04 -4.83 0.16
C ASP A 134 32.17 -4.17 -0.62
N LEU A 135 32.09 -2.86 -0.87
CA LEU A 135 33.11 -2.11 -1.60
C LEU A 135 34.48 -2.14 -0.90
N GLN A 136 34.51 -2.04 0.44
CA GLN A 136 35.76 -2.14 1.20
C GLN A 136 36.35 -3.56 1.15
N ALA A 137 35.50 -4.58 1.15
CA ALA A 137 35.91 -5.98 1.06
C ALA A 137 36.44 -6.38 -0.32
N GLU A 138 35.99 -5.75 -1.40
CA GLU A 138 36.49 -6.00 -2.77
C GLU A 138 37.95 -5.58 -2.96
N GLY A 139 38.45 -4.64 -2.15
CA GLY A 139 39.80 -4.08 -2.29
C GLY A 139 40.01 -3.27 -3.57
N PRO A 140 41.17 -2.62 -3.76
CA PRO A 140 41.47 -1.91 -4.99
C PRO A 140 41.56 -2.89 -6.17
N LYS A 141 40.81 -2.60 -7.25
CA LYS A 141 40.99 -3.27 -8.54
C LYS A 141 42.30 -2.75 -9.16
N MET A 142 43.33 -3.60 -9.20
CA MET A 142 44.58 -3.33 -9.92
C MET A 142 44.37 -3.37 -11.43
#